data_AF-A0A945L3P2-F1
#
_entry.id   AF-A0A945L3P2-F1
#
_cell.length_a   1.000
_cell.length_b   1.000
_cell.length_c   1.000
_cell.angle_alpha   90.00
_cell.angle_beta   90.00
_cell.angle_gamma   90.00
#
_symmetry.space_group_name_H-M   'P 1'
#
loop_
_entity.id
_entity.type
_entity.pdbx_description
1 polymer ?
#
loop_
_entity_poly.entity_id
_entity_poly.type
_entity_poly.pdbx_seq_one_letter_code
_entity_poly.pdbx_strand_id
1 'polypeptide(L)'
;MGESVGRYLRRRRIAEAAQRLTEYEGRVLELAFDFQFESHESFTRAFKAELSMTPSEWRDGTGHRVALRRPECLTQENLNQRYMNIILTPIIEYRDPASFIGVEGSFISAMSEEANNMFIILKLWDEYMNRISEIPSWELGVSYGLAHDLEVHGRTRTHDDETLYLAASKVEQGSGVPTGMKNTILKNQNSW
;
A
#
# COMPACT_ATOMS: atom_id res chain seq x y z
N MET A 1 6.61 -11.87 9.45
CA MET A 1 7.14 -11.36 10.74
C MET A 1 6.01 -10.80 11.59
N GLY A 2 6.03 -11.05 12.90
CA GLY A 2 4.99 -10.62 13.84
C GLY A 2 5.27 -9.25 14.45
N GLU A 3 4.24 -8.42 14.58
CA GLU A 3 4.27 -7.18 15.37
C GLU A 3 4.08 -7.52 16.86
N SER A 4 4.79 -6.84 17.77
CA SER A 4 4.55 -7.01 19.20
C SER A 4 3.20 -6.39 19.60
N VAL A 5 2.53 -6.98 20.59
CA VAL A 5 1.23 -6.49 21.09
C VAL A 5 1.31 -5.00 21.49
N GLY A 6 2.40 -4.60 22.13
CA GLY A 6 2.62 -3.20 22.52
C GLY A 6 2.72 -2.25 21.32
N ARG A 7 3.39 -2.66 20.24
CA ARG A 7 3.49 -1.85 19.01
C ARG A 7 2.14 -1.75 18.30
N TYR A 8 1.40 -2.84 18.22
CA TYR A 8 0.03 -2.87 17.68
C TYR A 8 -0.90 -1.92 18.46
N LEU A 9 -0.93 -2.02 19.79
CA LEU A 9 -1.78 -1.18 20.64
C LEU A 9 -1.43 0.30 20.50
N ARG A 10 -0.13 0.64 20.47
CA ARG A 10 0.31 2.03 20.27
C ARG A 10 -0.16 2.57 18.92
N ARG A 11 -0.02 1.79 17.84
CA ARG A 11 -0.50 2.15 16.51
C ARG A 11 -2.01 2.33 16.45
N ARG A 12 -2.78 1.45 17.08
CA ARG A 12 -4.25 1.58 17.20
C ARG A 12 -4.61 2.90 17.89
N ARG A 13 -4.00 3.18 19.05
CA ARG A 13 -4.25 4.41 19.81
C ARG A 13 -3.97 5.67 18.99
N ILE A 14 -2.84 5.71 18.28
CA ILE A 14 -2.50 6.85 17.40
C ILE A 14 -3.50 6.98 16.24
N ALA A 15 -3.89 5.88 15.60
CA ALA A 15 -4.85 5.93 14.49
C ALA A 15 -6.23 6.44 14.92
N GLU A 16 -6.73 5.98 16.07
CA GLU A 16 -8.00 6.46 16.64
C GLU A 16 -7.87 7.92 17.13
N ALA A 17 -6.74 8.30 17.74
CA ALA A 17 -6.46 9.67 18.14
C ALA A 17 -6.42 10.62 16.94
N ALA A 18 -5.80 10.22 15.84
CA ALA A 18 -5.73 11.00 14.61
C ALA A 18 -7.11 11.23 13.99
N GLN A 19 -8.01 10.24 14.05
CA GLN A 19 -9.39 10.45 13.64
C GLN A 19 -10.09 11.44 14.56
N ARG A 20 -10.03 11.23 15.87
CA ARG A 20 -10.72 12.12 16.82
C ARG A 20 -10.18 13.55 16.75
N LEU A 21 -8.89 13.71 16.45
CA LEU A 21 -8.22 15.00 16.37
C LEU A 21 -8.74 15.92 15.24
N THR A 22 -9.42 15.38 14.23
CA THR A 22 -10.02 16.21 13.15
C THR A 22 -11.30 16.92 13.58
N GLU A 23 -12.00 16.35 14.54
CA GLU A 23 -13.30 16.85 15.02
C GLU A 23 -13.17 17.47 16.42
N TYR A 24 -12.04 17.24 17.09
CA TYR A 24 -11.83 17.65 18.48
C TYR A 24 -11.20 19.04 18.58
N GLU A 25 -11.97 19.99 19.12
CA GLU A 25 -11.59 21.40 19.32
C GLU A 25 -10.81 21.65 20.62
N GLY A 26 -10.65 20.63 21.48
CA GLY A 26 -9.94 20.77 22.76
C GLY A 26 -8.41 20.73 22.64
N ARG A 27 -7.73 20.75 23.79
CA ARG A 27 -6.26 20.78 23.83
C ARG A 27 -5.68 19.41 23.41
N VAL A 28 -4.65 19.40 22.56
CA VAL A 28 -3.97 18.16 22.13
C VAL A 28 -3.49 17.33 23.34
N LEU A 29 -3.08 17.99 24.43
CA LEU A 29 -2.69 17.33 25.67
C LEU A 29 -3.83 16.50 26.30
N GLU A 30 -5.06 17.01 26.29
CA GLU A 30 -6.21 16.27 26.83
C GLU A 30 -6.49 15.02 25.99
N LEU A 31 -6.41 15.17 24.67
CA LEU A 31 -6.52 14.04 23.75
C LEU A 31 -5.41 13.00 23.99
N ALA A 32 -4.18 13.43 24.26
CA ALA A 32 -3.08 12.51 24.58
C ALA A 32 -3.41 11.64 25.81
N PHE A 33 -4.01 12.24 26.86
CA PHE A 33 -4.44 11.50 28.04
C PHE A 33 -5.62 10.55 27.76
N ASP A 34 -6.61 10.97 26.96
CA ASP A 34 -7.72 10.11 26.53
C ASP A 34 -7.23 8.84 25.82
N PHE A 35 -6.11 8.93 25.10
CA PHE A 35 -5.46 7.81 24.41
C PHE A 35 -4.30 7.18 25.20
N GLN A 36 -4.27 7.38 26.52
CA GLN A 36 -3.35 6.73 27.47
C GLN A 36 -1.87 7.00 27.19
N PHE A 37 -1.54 8.23 26.80
CA PHE A 37 -0.16 8.72 26.78
C PHE A 37 0.13 9.49 28.07
N GLU A 38 1.33 9.31 28.63
CA GLU A 38 1.73 9.93 29.90
C GLU A 38 2.09 11.42 29.76
N SER A 39 2.38 11.87 28.54
CA SER A 39 2.75 13.26 28.26
C SER A 39 2.47 13.68 26.82
N HIS A 40 2.34 14.98 26.59
CA HIS A 40 2.23 15.57 25.24
C HIS A 40 3.41 15.21 24.34
N GLU A 41 4.62 15.17 24.90
CA GLU A 41 5.84 14.81 24.16
C GLU A 41 5.81 13.35 23.71
N SER A 42 5.42 12.44 24.61
CA SER A 42 5.31 11.01 24.28
C SER A 42 4.29 10.75 23.17
N PHE A 43 3.16 11.45 23.21
CA PHE A 43 2.12 11.42 22.18
C PHE A 43 2.63 11.99 20.86
N THR A 44 3.22 13.19 20.87
CA THR A 44 3.70 13.85 19.65
C THR A 44 4.79 13.03 18.95
N ARG A 45 5.73 12.46 19.72
CA ARG A 45 6.78 11.59 19.19
C ARG A 45 6.19 10.33 18.55
N ALA A 46 5.23 9.69 19.20
CA ALA A 46 4.57 8.51 18.66
C ALA A 46 3.72 8.84 17.43
N PHE A 47 2.98 9.95 17.45
CA PHE A 47 2.17 10.42 16.34
C PHE A 47 3.02 10.70 15.11
N LYS A 48 4.15 11.39 15.28
CA LYS A 48 5.12 11.66 14.20
C LYS A 48 5.79 10.39 13.70
N ALA A 49 6.11 9.44 14.58
CA ALA A 49 6.71 8.17 14.17
C ALA A 49 5.76 7.30 13.34
N GLU A 50 4.45 7.32 13.62
CA GLU A 50 3.48 6.48 12.92
C GLU A 50 2.83 7.17 11.70
N LEU A 51 2.71 8.50 11.72
CA LEU A 51 1.97 9.28 10.70
C LEU A 51 2.81 10.34 9.98
N SER A 52 4.11 10.42 10.29
CA SER A 52 5.06 11.38 9.69
C SER A 52 4.69 12.87 9.86
N MET A 53 3.74 13.17 10.74
CA MET A 53 3.23 14.52 11.02
C MET A 53 3.06 14.74 12.52
N THR A 54 3.09 15.98 12.97
CA THR A 54 2.70 16.32 14.34
C THR A 54 1.17 16.34 14.49
N PRO A 55 0.64 16.18 15.71
CA PRO A 55 -0.80 16.30 15.96
C PRO A 55 -1.37 17.66 15.50
N SER A 56 -0.63 18.76 15.68
CA SER A 56 -1.09 20.09 15.26
C SER A 56 -1.18 20.21 13.74
N GLU A 57 -0.15 19.79 13.00
CA GLU A 57 -0.18 19.76 11.53
C GLU A 57 -1.31 18.87 11.00
N TRP A 58 -1.59 17.77 11.70
CA TRP A 58 -2.69 16.87 11.36
C TRP A 58 -4.07 17.51 11.56
N ARG A 59 -4.24 18.28 12.64
CA ARG A 59 -5.47 19.03 12.94
C ARG A 59 -5.70 20.14 11.91
N ASP A 60 -4.66 20.91 11.60
CA ASP A 60 -4.76 22.08 10.72
C ASP A 60 -4.86 21.70 9.23
N GLY A 61 -4.68 20.41 8.90
CA GLY A 61 -4.75 19.90 7.54
C GLY A 61 -3.60 20.38 6.64
N THR A 62 -2.51 20.87 7.24
CA THR A 62 -1.40 21.52 6.53
C THR A 62 -0.34 20.56 5.98
N GLY A 63 -0.48 19.25 6.24
CA GLY A 63 0.40 18.22 5.68
C GLY A 63 -0.31 17.23 4.77
N HIS A 64 0.49 16.50 3.97
CA HIS A 64 0.01 15.41 3.13
C HIS A 64 -0.52 14.28 4.01
N ARG A 65 -1.85 14.23 4.19
CA ARG A 65 -2.51 13.18 4.95
C ARG A 65 -2.31 11.86 4.20
N VAL A 66 -1.31 11.09 4.61
CA VAL A 66 -1.21 9.69 4.18
C VAL A 66 -2.51 9.01 4.61
N ALA A 67 -3.14 8.27 3.70
CA ALA A 67 -4.33 7.50 4.03
C ALA A 67 -4.04 6.68 5.29
N LEU A 68 -4.72 6.98 6.39
CA LEU A 68 -4.59 6.25 7.65
C LEU A 68 -4.98 4.80 7.37
N ARG A 69 -3.98 3.94 7.14
CA ARG A 69 -4.19 2.49 7.19
C ARG A 69 -4.44 2.14 8.66
N ARG A 70 -5.69 2.27 9.09
CA ARG A 70 -6.12 1.93 10.45
C ARG A 70 -5.67 0.50 10.72
N PRO A 71 -4.86 0.26 11.75
CA PRO A 71 -4.66 -1.10 12.20
C PRO A 71 -6.03 -1.65 12.54
N GLU A 72 -6.41 -2.74 11.90
CA GLU A 72 -7.70 -3.38 12.10
C GLU A 72 -7.85 -3.72 13.58
N CYS A 73 -9.04 -3.50 14.14
CA CYS A 73 -9.32 -3.96 15.49
C CYS A 73 -9.28 -5.49 15.46
N LEU A 74 -8.37 -6.11 16.22
CA LEU A 74 -8.25 -7.57 16.29
C LEU A 74 -9.36 -8.12 17.20
N THR A 75 -10.60 -8.04 16.73
CA THR A 75 -11.74 -8.74 17.35
C THR A 75 -11.73 -10.19 16.91
N GLN A 76 -12.32 -11.08 17.72
CA GLN A 76 -12.49 -12.48 17.32
C GLN A 76 -13.24 -12.59 15.98
N GLU A 77 -14.23 -11.72 15.75
CA GLU A 77 -14.99 -11.66 14.50
C GLU A 77 -14.12 -11.26 13.29
N ASN A 78 -13.32 -10.18 13.41
CA ASN A 78 -12.44 -9.75 12.31
C ASN A 78 -11.34 -10.78 12.03
N LEU A 79 -10.82 -11.42 13.08
CA LEU A 79 -9.90 -12.54 12.93
C LEU A 79 -10.58 -13.71 12.21
N ASN A 80 -11.80 -14.08 12.61
CA ASN A 80 -12.56 -15.14 11.95
C ASN A 80 -12.80 -14.82 10.47
N GLN A 81 -13.26 -13.62 10.13
CA GLN A 81 -13.45 -13.20 8.73
C GLN A 81 -12.13 -13.25 7.93
N ARG A 82 -11.04 -12.81 8.54
CA ARG A 82 -9.71 -12.90 7.94
C ARG A 82 -9.32 -14.36 7.68
N TYR A 83 -9.45 -15.24 8.66
CA TYR A 83 -9.03 -16.64 8.52
C TYR A 83 -9.99 -17.48 7.67
N MET A 84 -11.29 -17.16 7.63
CA MET A 84 -12.29 -17.87 6.82
C MET A 84 -12.12 -17.59 5.31
N ASN A 85 -11.63 -16.40 4.95
CA ASN A 85 -11.39 -16.02 3.55
C ASN A 85 -9.94 -16.19 3.09
N ILE A 86 -9.03 -16.58 3.99
CA ILE A 86 -7.68 -16.96 3.60
C ILE A 86 -7.70 -18.46 3.27
N ILE A 87 -7.81 -18.76 1.98
CA ILE A 87 -7.49 -20.08 1.47
C ILE A 87 -5.97 -20.25 1.58
N LEU A 88 -5.50 -20.87 2.67
CA LEU A 88 -4.07 -21.18 2.88
C LEU A 88 -3.60 -22.35 2.02
N THR A 89 -4.52 -23.09 1.41
CA THR A 89 -4.20 -24.14 0.46
C THR A 89 -4.03 -23.52 -0.92
N PRO A 90 -2.82 -23.47 -1.49
CA PRO A 90 -2.64 -22.93 -2.83
C PRO A 90 -3.47 -23.76 -3.83
N ILE A 91 -4.26 -23.07 -4.64
CA ILE A 91 -4.97 -23.68 -5.77
C ILE A 91 -4.16 -23.36 -7.03
N ILE A 92 -3.81 -24.40 -7.78
CA ILE A 92 -3.16 -24.23 -9.09
C ILE A 92 -4.27 -23.94 -10.10
N GLU A 93 -4.31 -22.71 -10.61
CA GLU A 93 -5.21 -22.29 -11.68
C GLU A 93 -4.43 -22.04 -12.96
N TYR A 94 -4.97 -22.55 -14.07
CA TYR A 94 -4.48 -22.23 -15.41
C TYR A 94 -5.34 -21.11 -16.00
N ARG A 95 -4.69 -20.06 -16.50
CA ARG A 95 -5.36 -18.93 -17.13
C ARG A 95 -4.76 -18.66 -18.49
N ASP A 96 -5.61 -18.22 -19.41
CA ASP A 96 -5.16 -17.79 -20.73
C ASP A 96 -4.21 -16.59 -20.62
N PRO A 97 -3.26 -16.44 -21.57
CA PRO A 97 -2.40 -15.28 -21.61
C PRO A 97 -3.19 -13.97 -21.58
N ALA A 98 -2.71 -13.00 -20.81
CA ALA A 98 -3.37 -11.71 -20.65
C ALA A 98 -2.38 -10.56 -20.77
N SER A 99 -2.82 -9.47 -21.39
CA SER A 99 -2.05 -8.23 -21.58
C SER A 99 -2.45 -7.20 -20.54
N PHE A 100 -1.47 -6.48 -20.02
CA PHE A 100 -1.67 -5.48 -18.97
C PHE A 100 -0.92 -4.20 -19.33
N ILE A 101 -1.63 -3.08 -19.38
CA ILE A 101 -1.06 -1.76 -19.66
C ILE A 101 -1.12 -0.90 -18.41
N GLY A 102 -0.01 -0.24 -18.08
CA GLY A 102 0.06 0.61 -16.90
C GLY A 102 1.39 1.31 -16.67
N VAL A 103 1.56 1.80 -15.44
CA VAL A 103 2.75 2.55 -14.99
C VAL A 103 3.66 1.62 -14.20
N GLU A 104 4.95 1.65 -14.53
CA GLU A 104 5.94 0.72 -14.01
C GLU A 104 7.09 1.44 -13.30
N GLY A 105 7.60 0.86 -12.22
CA GLY A 105 8.80 1.33 -11.53
C GLY A 105 9.47 0.22 -10.73
N SER A 106 10.76 0.36 -10.46
CA SER A 106 11.48 -0.53 -9.53
C SER A 106 11.43 0.01 -8.10
N PHE A 107 11.43 -0.91 -7.15
CA PHE A 107 11.41 -0.61 -5.72
C PHE A 107 12.24 -1.63 -4.95
N ILE A 108 12.72 -1.26 -3.76
CA ILE A 108 13.38 -2.16 -2.82
C ILE A 108 12.31 -2.79 -1.95
N SER A 109 12.27 -4.12 -1.95
CA SER A 109 11.26 -4.94 -1.27
C SER A 109 11.18 -4.66 0.23
N ALA A 110 10.00 -4.91 0.81
CA ALA A 110 9.75 -4.82 2.25
C ALA A 110 10.58 -5.80 3.10
N MET A 111 11.37 -6.67 2.45
CA MET A 111 12.28 -7.60 3.08
C MET A 111 13.65 -6.98 3.40
N SER A 112 14.01 -5.83 2.81
CA SER A 112 15.25 -5.09 3.06
C SER A 112 15.08 -3.97 4.09
N GLU A 113 16.17 -3.55 4.72
CA GLU A 113 16.19 -2.41 5.65
C GLU A 113 16.03 -1.06 4.92
N GLU A 114 16.41 -0.99 3.65
CA GLU A 114 16.28 0.12 2.71
C GLU A 114 14.94 0.11 1.96
N ALA A 115 13.97 -0.68 2.44
CA ALA A 115 12.66 -0.83 1.83
C ALA A 115 12.00 0.52 1.51
N ASN A 116 11.65 0.70 0.24
CA ASN A 116 10.93 1.88 -0.25
C ASN A 116 9.62 1.53 -0.94
N ASN A 117 9.21 0.25 -0.89
CA ASN A 117 8.01 -0.29 -1.53
C ASN A 117 6.74 0.53 -1.21
N MET A 118 6.55 0.94 0.06
CA MET A 118 5.38 1.72 0.45
C MET A 118 5.35 3.14 -0.14
N PHE A 119 6.49 3.68 -0.55
CA PHE A 119 6.55 4.99 -1.20
C PHE A 119 6.41 4.88 -2.71
N ILE A 120 7.15 3.97 -3.32
CA ILE A 120 7.17 3.82 -4.78
C ILE A 120 5.85 3.24 -5.29
N ILE A 121 5.33 2.17 -4.68
CA ILE A 121 4.09 1.52 -5.15
C ILE A 121 2.89 2.48 -5.06
N LEU A 122 2.80 3.29 -3.99
CA LEU A 122 1.73 4.29 -3.87
C LEU A 122 1.81 5.36 -4.96
N LYS A 123 3.02 5.83 -5.31
CA LYS A 123 3.22 6.78 -6.42
C LYS A 123 2.83 6.19 -7.76
N LEU A 124 3.19 4.93 -8.02
CA LEU A 124 2.81 4.23 -9.25
C LEU A 124 1.29 4.13 -9.38
N TRP A 125 0.59 3.80 -8.29
CA TRP A 125 -0.87 3.77 -8.27
C TRP A 125 -1.49 5.15 -8.47
N ASP A 126 -0.96 6.20 -7.84
CA ASP A 126 -1.46 7.56 -8.02
C ASP A 126 -1.30 8.03 -9.47
N GLU A 127 -0.11 7.82 -10.06
CA GLU A 127 0.12 8.14 -11.48
C GLU A 127 -0.81 7.33 -12.40
N TYR A 128 -0.92 6.02 -12.18
CA TYR A 128 -1.80 5.16 -12.97
C TYR A 128 -3.26 5.59 -12.87
N MET A 129 -3.79 5.86 -11.67
CA MET A 129 -5.20 6.22 -11.48
C MET A 129 -5.54 7.55 -12.14
N ASN A 130 -4.61 8.52 -12.14
CA ASN A 130 -4.77 9.79 -12.84
C ASN A 130 -4.78 9.65 -14.37
N ARG A 131 -4.24 8.54 -14.90
CA ARG A 131 -4.05 8.31 -16.33
C ARG A 131 -4.81 7.11 -16.88
N ILE A 132 -5.58 6.40 -16.05
CA ILE A 132 -6.29 5.17 -16.42
C ILE A 132 -7.23 5.40 -17.63
N SER A 133 -7.79 6.60 -17.75
CA SER A 133 -8.65 6.99 -18.88
C SER A 133 -7.93 7.10 -20.23
N GLU A 134 -6.60 7.14 -20.25
CA GLU A 134 -5.81 7.08 -21.49
C GLU A 134 -5.77 5.66 -22.08
N ILE A 135 -6.08 4.63 -21.28
CA ILE A 135 -6.04 3.24 -21.71
C ILE A 135 -7.26 2.94 -22.59
N PRO A 136 -7.11 2.34 -23.79
CA PRO A 136 -8.21 2.23 -24.75
C PRO A 136 -9.41 1.38 -24.29
N SER A 137 -9.16 0.36 -23.48
CA SER A 137 -10.17 -0.55 -22.95
C SER A 137 -9.67 -1.10 -21.62
N TRP A 138 -10.39 -0.83 -20.54
CA TRP A 138 -10.11 -1.39 -19.22
C TRP A 138 -11.40 -1.79 -18.51
N GLU A 139 -11.30 -2.79 -17.64
CA GLU A 139 -12.41 -3.23 -16.82
C GLU A 139 -12.68 -2.23 -15.69
N LEU A 140 -13.89 -1.67 -15.65
CA LEU A 140 -14.26 -0.70 -14.64
C LEU A 140 -14.24 -1.33 -13.24
N GLY A 141 -13.55 -0.68 -12.30
CA GLY A 141 -13.49 -1.12 -10.90
C GLY A 141 -12.47 -2.23 -10.63
N VAL A 142 -11.76 -2.73 -11.65
CA VAL A 142 -10.72 -3.74 -11.50
C VAL A 142 -9.39 -3.16 -11.97
N SER A 143 -8.34 -3.33 -11.16
CA SER A 143 -6.97 -3.00 -11.52
C SER A 143 -6.03 -4.00 -10.89
N TYR A 144 -4.86 -4.17 -11.51
CA TYR A 144 -3.90 -5.21 -11.21
C TYR A 144 -2.58 -4.62 -10.76
N GLY A 145 -2.00 -5.22 -9.73
CA GLY A 145 -0.63 -4.98 -9.29
C GLY A 145 0.23 -6.17 -9.63
N LEU A 146 1.16 -5.99 -10.56
CA LEU A 146 2.03 -7.05 -11.06
C LEU A 146 3.44 -6.82 -10.56
N ALA A 147 4.00 -7.79 -9.83
CA ALA A 147 5.38 -7.75 -9.34
C ALA A 147 6.22 -8.76 -10.10
N HIS A 148 7.29 -8.30 -10.75
CA HIS A 148 8.16 -9.13 -11.58
C HIS A 148 9.62 -8.96 -11.20
N ASP A 149 10.41 -9.98 -11.49
CA ASP A 149 11.87 -9.87 -11.46
C ASP A 149 12.36 -8.92 -12.55
N LEU A 150 13.30 -8.03 -12.21
CA LEU A 150 13.93 -7.10 -13.14
C LEU A 150 14.65 -7.83 -14.28
N GLU A 151 15.26 -8.97 -13.98
CA GLU A 151 16.12 -9.69 -14.93
C GLU A 151 15.31 -10.30 -16.08
N VAL A 152 14.08 -10.73 -15.80
CA VAL A 152 13.14 -11.24 -16.83
C VAL A 152 12.77 -10.15 -17.84
N HIS A 153 12.91 -8.88 -17.45
CA HIS A 153 12.68 -7.71 -18.31
C HIS A 153 13.99 -7.06 -18.79
N GLY A 154 15.12 -7.78 -18.69
CA GLY A 154 16.43 -7.34 -19.19
C GLY A 154 17.04 -6.17 -18.42
N ARG A 155 16.60 -5.92 -17.17
CA ARG A 155 17.15 -4.88 -16.31
C ARG A 155 18.13 -5.48 -15.32
N THR A 156 19.28 -4.82 -15.17
CA THR A 156 20.26 -5.16 -14.14
C THR A 156 19.79 -4.62 -12.80
N ARG A 157 19.75 -5.48 -11.78
CA ARG A 157 19.48 -5.05 -10.41
C ARG A 157 20.61 -4.16 -9.90
N THR A 158 20.22 -3.13 -9.17
CA THR A 158 21.13 -2.25 -8.43
C THR A 158 21.14 -2.58 -6.93
N HIS A 159 20.19 -3.41 -6.48
CA HIS A 159 20.06 -3.89 -5.11
C HIS A 159 19.50 -5.32 -5.12
N ASP A 160 19.92 -6.17 -4.19
CA ASP A 160 19.54 -7.60 -4.17
C ASP A 160 18.02 -7.77 -4.03
N ASP A 161 17.39 -6.98 -3.17
CA ASP A 161 15.94 -6.93 -2.96
C ASP A 161 15.17 -6.02 -3.94
N GLU A 162 15.79 -5.58 -5.03
CA GLU A 162 15.09 -4.77 -6.05
C GLU A 162 14.07 -5.61 -6.82
N THR A 163 12.85 -5.08 -6.98
CA THR A 163 11.74 -5.72 -7.70
C THR A 163 11.04 -4.70 -8.60
N LEU A 164 10.46 -5.16 -9.71
CA LEU A 164 9.69 -4.33 -10.63
C LEU A 164 8.20 -4.43 -10.28
N TYR A 165 7.50 -3.30 -10.24
CA TYR A 165 6.07 -3.25 -10.04
C TYR A 165 5.37 -2.53 -11.20
N LEU A 166 4.26 -3.08 -11.65
CA LEU A 166 3.39 -2.49 -12.66
C LEU A 166 1.96 -2.35 -12.07
N ALA A 167 1.49 -1.11 -11.93
CA ALA A 167 0.10 -0.80 -11.64
C ALA A 167 -0.64 -0.65 -12.97
N ALA A 168 -1.61 -1.54 -13.26
CA ALA A 168 -2.14 -1.70 -14.61
C ALA A 168 -3.61 -2.11 -14.69
N SER A 169 -4.17 -1.91 -15.88
CA SER A 169 -5.42 -2.49 -16.33
C SER A 169 -5.16 -3.69 -17.22
N LYS A 170 -6.03 -4.71 -17.14
CA LYS A 170 -6.09 -5.77 -18.15
C LYS A 170 -6.69 -5.20 -19.43
N VAL A 171 -6.07 -5.49 -20.57
CA VAL A 171 -6.47 -4.99 -21.88
C VAL A 171 -6.51 -6.11 -22.91
N GLU A 172 -7.18 -5.88 -24.04
CA GLU A 172 -7.09 -6.77 -25.19
C GLU A 172 -5.67 -6.78 -25.77
N GLN A 173 -5.23 -7.94 -26.25
CA GLN A 173 -3.90 -8.06 -26.84
C GLN A 173 -3.79 -7.19 -28.10
N GLY A 174 -2.71 -6.40 -28.20
CA GLY A 174 -2.52 -5.45 -29.30
C GLY A 174 -3.13 -4.07 -29.06
N SER A 175 -3.73 -3.82 -27.88
CA SER A 175 -4.18 -2.48 -27.49
C SER A 175 -3.05 -1.45 -27.58
N GLY A 176 -3.39 -0.24 -28.02
CA GLY A 176 -2.45 0.88 -28.07
C GLY A 176 -1.92 1.22 -26.68
N VAL A 177 -0.61 1.41 -26.56
CA VAL A 177 0.06 1.73 -25.29
C VAL A 177 0.20 3.26 -25.19
N PRO A 178 -0.40 3.92 -24.20
CA PRO A 178 -0.21 5.34 -23.99
C PRO A 178 1.26 5.70 -23.74
N THR A 179 1.67 6.90 -24.12
CA THR A 179 3.06 7.35 -23.98
C THR A 179 3.53 7.26 -22.53
N GLY A 180 4.69 6.65 -22.30
CA GLY A 180 5.26 6.48 -20.96
C GLY A 180 4.70 5.28 -20.16
N MET A 181 3.64 4.62 -20.64
CA MET A 181 3.18 3.36 -20.04
C MET A 181 3.94 2.15 -20.60
N LYS A 182 3.82 1.03 -19.90
CA LYS A 182 4.37 -0.27 -20.30
C LYS A 182 3.24 -1.26 -20.54
N ASN A 183 3.45 -2.15 -21.51
CA ASN A 183 2.60 -3.32 -21.72
C ASN A 183 3.36 -4.57 -21.28
N THR A 184 2.78 -5.36 -20.39
CA THR A 184 3.29 -6.68 -19.99
C THR A 184 2.30 -7.76 -20.33
N ILE A 185 2.80 -8.86 -20.92
CA ILE A 185 1.99 -10.04 -21.24
C ILE A 185 2.36 -11.14 -20.26
N LEU A 186 1.40 -11.57 -19.45
CA LEU A 186 1.51 -12.81 -18.70
C LEU A 186 1.26 -13.96 -19.67
N LYS A 187 2.31 -14.75 -19.93
CA LYS A 187 2.21 -15.94 -20.77
C LYS A 187 1.74 -17.13 -19.94
N ASN A 188 1.09 -18.08 -20.60
CA ASN A 188 0.75 -19.35 -19.96
C ASN A 188 2.06 -20.09 -19.61
N GLN A 189 2.23 -20.46 -18.34
CA GLN A 189 3.32 -21.34 -17.94
C GLN A 189 2.91 -22.77 -18.29
N ASN A 190 3.05 -23.13 -19.56
CA ASN A 190 2.95 -24.53 -19.95
C ASN A 190 4.16 -25.27 -19.39
N SER A 191 3.90 -26.07 -18.36
CA SER A 191 4.55 -27.31 -17.92
C SER A 191 6.09 -27.37 -17.91
N TRP A 192 6.64 -27.63 -16.71
CA TRP A 192 7.98 -28.18 -16.49
C TRP A 192 8.26 -29.43 -17.34
#